data_AF-A0AAE7CNN8-F1
#
_entry.id   AF-A0AAE7CNN8-F1
#
_cell.length_a   1.000
_cell.length_b   1.000
_cell.length_c   1.000
_cell.angle_alpha   90.00
_cell.angle_beta   90.00
_cell.angle_gamma   90.00
#
_symmetry.space_group_name_H-M   'P 1'
#
loop_
_entity.id
_entity.type
_entity.pdbx_description
1 polymer ?
#
loop_
_entity_poly.entity_id
_entity_poly.type
_entity_poly.pdbx_seq_one_letter_code
_entity_poly.pdbx_strand_id
1 'polypeptide(L)'
;MSEPITLSDARALMAENDAGRFIKTQMADAQRAAAHRRALVLRHPDLAEQLTKPPINHARPDVWTGYIPPATDCTGAINTAACRPALLALIAEAKRRTAPVQKGQAA
;
A
#
# COMPACT_ATOMS: atom_id res chain seq x y z
N MET A 1 -10.58 19.84 45.19
CA MET A 1 -11.85 20.16 44.52
C MET A 1 -11.51 20.32 43.05
N SER A 2 -11.93 19.39 42.18
CA SER A 2 -11.61 19.45 40.74
C SER A 2 -12.50 20.48 40.06
N GLU A 3 -11.91 21.35 39.25
CA GLU A 3 -12.64 22.40 38.54
C GLU A 3 -13.63 21.80 37.52
N PRO A 4 -14.82 22.42 37.34
CA PRO A 4 -15.79 21.96 36.36
C PRO A 4 -15.27 22.21 34.94
N ILE A 5 -15.33 21.17 34.10
CA ILE A 5 -15.02 21.27 32.67
C ILE A 5 -15.82 22.41 32.06
N THR A 6 -15.12 23.35 31.44
CA THR A 6 -15.73 24.53 30.83
C THR A 6 -16.20 24.24 29.41
N LEU A 7 -17.07 25.10 28.86
CA LEU A 7 -17.46 25.03 27.45
C LEU A 7 -16.24 25.17 26.50
N SER A 8 -15.17 25.82 26.96
CA SER A 8 -13.91 25.94 26.22
C SER A 8 -13.16 24.61 26.17
N ASP A 9 -13.18 23.85 27.25
CA ASP A 9 -12.58 22.51 27.32
C ASP A 9 -13.37 21.52 26.45
N ALA A 10 -14.70 21.62 26.44
CA ALA A 10 -15.55 20.85 25.52
C ALA A 10 -15.25 21.18 24.04
N ARG A 11 -14.95 22.44 23.70
CA ARG A 11 -14.53 22.85 22.35
C ARG A 11 -13.11 22.41 21.99
N ALA A 12 -12.19 22.37 22.95
CA ALA A 12 -10.85 21.83 22.76
C ALA A 12 -10.87 20.30 22.57
N LEU A 13 -11.77 19.61 23.25
CA LEU A 13 -12.07 18.20 23.00
C LEU A 13 -12.71 17.99 21.63
N MET A 14 -13.59 18.91 21.18
CA MET A 14 -14.12 18.99 19.80
C MET A 14 -13.14 19.57 18.76
N ALA A 15 -11.90 19.84 19.12
CA ALA A 15 -10.82 20.03 18.15
C ALA A 15 -10.37 18.68 17.54
N GLU A 16 -11.21 17.63 17.71
CA GLU A 16 -11.70 16.56 16.81
C GLU A 16 -11.35 16.56 15.30
N ASN A 17 -10.59 17.50 14.74
CA ASN A 17 -10.21 17.48 13.32
C ASN A 17 -8.94 16.67 13.01
N ASP A 18 -8.31 16.06 14.02
CA ASP A 18 -7.09 15.27 13.84
C ASP A 18 -7.37 13.91 13.20
N ALA A 19 -8.47 13.24 13.56
CA ALA A 19 -8.83 11.94 12.99
C ALA A 19 -9.08 12.02 11.48
N GLY A 20 -9.83 13.03 11.01
CA GLY A 20 -10.07 13.25 9.59
C GLY A 20 -8.79 13.56 8.81
N ARG A 21 -7.89 14.37 9.39
CA ARG A 21 -6.59 14.70 8.82
C ARG A 21 -5.67 13.49 8.76
N PHE A 22 -5.65 12.68 9.82
CA PHE A 22 -4.90 11.44 9.91
C PHE A 22 -5.37 10.45 8.84
N ILE A 23 -6.67 10.16 8.76
CA ILE A 23 -7.25 9.27 7.74
C ILE A 23 -6.89 9.75 6.34
N LYS A 24 -7.05 11.05 6.05
CA LYS A 24 -6.70 11.63 4.75
C LYS A 24 -5.21 11.46 4.41
N THR A 25 -4.33 11.63 5.39
CA THR A 25 -2.88 11.45 5.22
C THR A 25 -2.55 9.99 4.93
N GLN A 26 -3.09 9.06 5.71
CA GLN A 26 -2.92 7.62 5.51
C GLN A 26 -3.44 7.16 4.14
N MET A 27 -4.59 7.69 3.70
CA MET A 27 -5.12 7.40 2.36
C MET A 27 -4.20 7.92 1.25
N ALA A 28 -3.68 9.14 1.39
CA ALA A 28 -2.74 9.70 0.43
C ALA A 28 -1.44 8.88 0.35
N ASP A 29 -0.91 8.43 1.48
CA ASP A 29 0.26 7.53 1.53
C ASP A 29 -0.02 6.18 0.88
N ALA A 30 -1.18 5.59 1.16
CA ALA A 30 -1.59 4.34 0.54
C ALA A 30 -1.71 4.48 -0.99
N GLN A 31 -2.30 5.58 -1.47
CA GLN A 31 -2.40 5.88 -2.90
C GLN A 31 -1.04 6.08 -3.55
N ARG A 32 -0.14 6.83 -2.92
CA ARG A 32 1.25 7.01 -3.41
C ARG A 32 1.98 5.67 -3.50
N ALA A 33 1.88 4.85 -2.47
CA ALA A 33 2.52 3.53 -2.44
C ALA A 33 1.94 2.60 -3.53
N ALA A 34 0.62 2.63 -3.74
CA ALA A 34 -0.03 1.86 -4.80
C ALA A 34 0.42 2.34 -6.20
N ALA A 35 0.36 3.65 -6.46
CA ALA A 35 0.81 4.23 -7.72
C ALA A 35 2.28 3.88 -8.03
N HIS A 36 3.15 3.93 -7.02
CA HIS A 36 4.55 3.54 -7.16
C HIS A 36 4.72 2.06 -7.54
N ARG A 37 4.01 1.13 -6.86
CA ARG A 37 4.06 -0.30 -7.19
C ARG A 37 3.55 -0.58 -8.61
N ARG A 38 2.42 0.05 -8.97
CA ARG A 38 1.87 -0.03 -10.32
C ARG A 38 2.91 0.40 -11.35
N ALA A 39 3.50 1.57 -11.16
CA ALA A 39 4.52 2.09 -12.08
C ALA A 39 5.74 1.15 -12.18
N LEU A 40 6.19 0.56 -11.07
CA LEU A 40 7.30 -0.39 -11.08
C LEU A 40 6.99 -1.65 -11.91
N VAL A 41 5.86 -2.30 -11.68
CA VAL A 41 5.53 -3.55 -12.39
C VAL A 41 5.23 -3.28 -13.86
N LEU A 42 4.46 -2.24 -14.18
CA LEU A 42 4.06 -1.94 -15.57
C LEU A 42 5.23 -1.50 -16.47
N ARG A 43 6.38 -1.13 -15.89
CA ARG A 43 7.63 -0.89 -16.65
C ARG A 43 8.22 -2.17 -17.25
N HIS A 44 7.84 -3.33 -16.76
CA HIS A 44 8.36 -4.62 -17.21
C HIS A 44 7.21 -5.41 -17.87
N PRO A 45 7.14 -5.48 -19.21
CA PRO A 45 6.02 -6.11 -19.92
C PRO A 45 5.74 -7.55 -19.48
N ASP A 46 6.79 -8.34 -19.25
CA ASP A 46 6.68 -9.72 -18.78
C ASP A 46 6.06 -9.83 -17.38
N LEU A 47 6.38 -8.90 -16.47
CA LEU A 47 5.76 -8.85 -15.14
C LEU A 47 4.33 -8.32 -15.20
N ALA A 48 4.07 -7.37 -16.08
CA ALA A 48 2.74 -6.83 -16.32
C ALA A 48 1.78 -7.93 -16.82
N GLU A 49 2.23 -8.80 -17.73
CA GLU A 49 1.45 -9.96 -18.19
C GLU A 49 1.06 -10.91 -17.04
N GLN A 50 1.93 -11.09 -16.04
CA GLN A 50 1.64 -11.96 -14.90
C GLN A 50 0.44 -11.47 -14.07
N LEU A 51 0.11 -10.17 -14.11
CA LEU A 51 -1.08 -9.63 -13.44
C LEU A 51 -2.39 -10.24 -13.99
N THR A 52 -2.38 -10.71 -15.23
CA THR A 52 -3.55 -11.32 -15.88
C THR A 52 -3.69 -12.82 -15.62
N LYS A 53 -2.65 -13.44 -15.06
CA LYS A 53 -2.59 -14.89 -14.84
C LYS A 53 -3.08 -15.24 -13.44
N PRO A 54 -3.54 -16.49 -13.21
CA PRO A 54 -3.79 -16.98 -11.86
C PRO A 54 -2.50 -16.90 -11.01
N PRO A 55 -2.58 -16.54 -9.72
CA PRO A 55 -3.79 -16.32 -8.91
C PRO A 55 -4.32 -14.87 -8.90
N ILE A 56 -3.78 -13.96 -9.73
CA ILE A 56 -4.13 -12.53 -9.72
C ILE A 56 -5.36 -12.23 -10.59
N ASN A 57 -5.40 -12.77 -11.81
CA ASN A 57 -6.57 -12.76 -12.70
C ASN A 57 -7.17 -11.37 -13.03
N HIS A 58 -6.36 -10.32 -13.18
CA HIS A 58 -6.87 -9.05 -13.73
C HIS A 58 -7.21 -9.18 -15.21
N ALA A 59 -8.26 -8.49 -15.67
CA ALA A 59 -8.66 -8.52 -17.09
C ALA A 59 -7.56 -7.99 -18.04
N ARG A 60 -6.79 -6.99 -17.58
CA ARG A 60 -5.64 -6.43 -18.29
C ARG A 60 -4.60 -5.95 -17.28
N PRO A 61 -3.31 -5.83 -17.64
CA PRO A 61 -2.29 -5.33 -16.71
C PRO A 61 -2.58 -3.89 -16.23
N ASP A 62 -3.08 -3.04 -17.11
CA ASP A 62 -3.35 -1.63 -16.84
C ASP A 62 -4.57 -1.37 -15.96
N VAL A 63 -5.38 -2.38 -15.60
CA VAL A 63 -6.48 -2.17 -14.63
C VAL A 63 -6.03 -2.34 -13.18
N TRP A 64 -4.84 -2.92 -12.93
CA TRP A 64 -4.32 -3.12 -11.58
C TRP A 64 -3.83 -1.80 -10.97
N THR A 65 -4.47 -1.32 -9.91
CA THR A 65 -4.18 -0.01 -9.30
C THR A 65 -2.90 0.04 -8.46
N GLY A 66 -2.18 -1.08 -8.32
CA GLY A 66 -1.04 -1.19 -7.40
C GLY A 66 -1.45 -1.55 -5.96
N TYR A 67 -2.74 -1.80 -5.75
CA TYR A 67 -3.27 -2.28 -4.49
C TYR A 67 -2.74 -3.68 -4.18
N ILE A 68 -2.40 -3.90 -2.90
CA ILE A 68 -2.13 -5.23 -2.36
C ILE A 68 -3.11 -5.42 -1.19
N PRO A 69 -3.83 -6.55 -1.13
CA PRO A 69 -4.64 -6.89 0.03
C PRO A 69 -3.84 -6.79 1.35
N PRO A 70 -4.45 -6.32 2.44
CA PRO A 70 -3.79 -6.21 3.74
C PRO A 70 -3.32 -7.59 4.24
N ALA A 71 -2.34 -7.60 5.14
CA ALA A 71 -1.78 -8.83 5.69
C ALA A 71 -2.76 -9.56 6.63
N THR A 72 -3.71 -8.83 7.21
CA THR A 72 -4.76 -9.34 8.07
C THR A 72 -6.12 -8.82 7.63
N ASP A 73 -7.19 -9.52 7.99
CA ASP A 73 -8.56 -9.03 7.85
C ASP A 73 -8.97 -8.13 9.04
N CYS A 74 -10.24 -7.73 9.06
CA CYS A 74 -10.80 -6.89 10.13
C CYS A 74 -10.96 -7.61 11.48
N THR A 75 -10.81 -8.93 11.52
CA THR A 75 -10.82 -9.74 12.74
C THR A 75 -9.41 -9.96 13.30
N GLY A 76 -8.37 -9.58 12.54
CA GLY A 76 -6.97 -9.82 12.87
C GLY A 76 -6.44 -11.16 12.36
N ALA A 77 -7.25 -11.96 11.67
CA ALA A 77 -6.82 -13.21 11.06
C ALA A 77 -5.88 -12.94 9.87
N ILE A 78 -4.92 -13.84 9.64
CA ILE A 78 -3.96 -13.72 8.53
C ILE A 78 -4.71 -13.84 7.19
N ASN A 79 -4.43 -12.93 6.28
CA ASN A 79 -4.93 -12.99 4.92
C ASN A 79 -4.23 -14.12 4.15
N THR A 80 -4.99 -15.17 3.82
CA THR A 80 -4.52 -16.37 3.12
C THR A 80 -4.75 -16.33 1.60
N ALA A 81 -5.25 -15.22 1.05
CA ALA A 81 -5.52 -15.10 -0.38
C ALA A 81 -4.23 -15.25 -1.20
N ALA A 82 -4.19 -16.23 -2.11
CA ALA A 82 -3.03 -16.55 -2.93
C ALA A 82 -2.55 -15.39 -3.83
N CYS A 83 -3.44 -14.45 -4.16
CA CYS A 83 -3.09 -13.25 -4.93
C CYS A 83 -2.09 -12.34 -4.19
N ARG A 84 -2.14 -12.28 -2.85
CA ARG A 84 -1.27 -11.42 -2.05
C ARG A 84 0.22 -11.78 -2.20
N PRO A 85 0.68 -13.03 -1.94
CA PRO A 85 2.07 -13.38 -2.14
C PRO A 85 2.51 -13.27 -3.60
N ALA A 86 1.62 -13.56 -4.57
CA ALA A 86 1.93 -13.38 -5.99
C ALA A 86 2.21 -11.90 -6.35
N LEU A 87 1.37 -10.97 -5.90
CA LEU A 87 1.59 -9.53 -6.10
C LEU A 87 2.87 -9.04 -5.43
N LEU A 88 3.16 -9.51 -4.22
CA LEU A 88 4.40 -9.18 -3.51
C LEU A 88 5.64 -9.67 -4.26
N ALA A 89 5.58 -10.88 -4.82
CA ALA A 89 6.66 -11.45 -5.62
C ALA A 89 6.93 -10.60 -6.89
N LEU A 90 5.88 -10.19 -7.62
CA LEU A 90 6.01 -9.32 -8.79
C LEU A 90 6.66 -7.98 -8.44
N ILE A 91 6.27 -7.38 -7.32
CA ILE A 91 6.85 -6.11 -6.86
C ILE A 91 8.31 -6.29 -6.46
N ALA A 92 8.64 -7.38 -5.77
CA ALA A 92 10.02 -7.69 -5.38
C ALA A 92 10.92 -7.88 -6.60
N GLU A 93 10.44 -8.59 -7.63
CA GLU A 93 11.14 -8.75 -8.91
C GLU A 93 11.32 -7.41 -9.64
N ALA A 94 10.26 -6.61 -9.78
CA ALA A 94 10.34 -5.30 -10.41
C ALA A 94 11.34 -4.37 -9.70
N LYS A 95 11.35 -4.39 -8.37
CA LYS A 95 12.35 -3.67 -7.57
C LYS A 95 13.77 -4.15 -7.84
N ARG A 96 14.00 -5.47 -7.90
CA ARG A 96 15.31 -6.05 -8.19
C ARG A 96 15.84 -5.59 -9.55
N ARG A 97 14.98 -5.54 -10.57
CA ARG A 97 15.33 -5.11 -11.93
C ARG A 97 15.56 -3.60 -12.05
N THR A 98 14.90 -2.81 -11.20
CA THR A 98 15.04 -1.34 -11.18
C THR A 98 16.19 -0.88 -10.28
N ALA A 99 16.66 -1.72 -9.36
CA ALA A 99 17.77 -1.38 -8.49
C ALA A 99 19.03 -1.09 -9.33
N PRO A 100 19.74 0.02 -9.08
CA PRO A 100 21.01 0.27 -9.74
C PRO A 100 21.95 -0.88 -9.41
N VAL A 101 22.57 -1.47 -10.45
CA VAL A 101 23.66 -2.43 -10.28
C VAL A 101 24.75 -1.72 -9.49
N GLN A 102 24.94 -2.11 -8.22
CA GLN A 102 26.11 -1.71 -7.46
C GLN A 102 27.32 -2.33 -8.15
N LYS A 103 27.95 -1.58 -9.06
CA LYS A 103 29.30 -1.89 -9.54
C LYS A 103 30.23 -1.72 -8.34
N GLY A 104 30.63 -2.81 -7.70
CA GLY A 104 31.63 -2.74 -6.64
C GLY A 104 31.80 -4.01 -5.83
N GLN A 105 32.47 -5.01 -6.41
CA GLN A 105 33.52 -5.79 -5.74
C GLN A 105 34.20 -6.69 -6.77
N ALA A 106 35.11 -6.10 -7.53
CA ALA A 106 36.29 -6.80 -8.03
C ALA A 106 37.45 -6.29 -7.16
N ALA A 107 37.95 -7.16 -6.30
CA ALA A 107 39.25 -7.06 -5.65
C ALA A 107 40.09 -8.21 -6.18
#